data_AF-A0A2E8STR4-F1
#
_entry.id   AF-A0A2E8STR4-F1
#
_cell.length_a   1.000
_cell.length_b   1.000
_cell.length_c   1.000
_cell.angle_alpha   90.00
_cell.angle_beta   90.00
_cell.angle_gamma   90.00
#
_symmetry.space_group_name_H-M   'P 1'
#
loop_
_entity.id
_entity.type
_entity.pdbx_description
1 polymer ?
#
loop_
_entity_poly.entity_id
_entity_poly.type
_entity_poly.pdbx_seq_one_letter_code
_entity_poly.pdbx_strand_id
1 'polypeptide(L)'
;MTYIAVKSPAPNRTPDSTEQESQISQLRKELNAAKARTARVETVEIRTETLPETQPKPSNLRIERHMDALKALKPEQDRMRRLAVYHLESITEAGTEALPEITNFFEEGVDLHFHTIPKPETEPTTDEERRRARWRKAFRNRVPSLPTLNTTFPATLRLGLIESTTNIGGEPAVETLVQLLSNTARGIEVAYLEAALENLAPATHRENVLKVARDILTNPPVTSDEPLNKVDRESMGYLYALLIKHKDLNFVETAKTKLITAEGALDSYALTYLREVLGENAMPILLAVYTDPRITDPTDKIILRDAALRFIGRNAEADQIFFETVKEGLAKMKEGDMFDMKRYEHIGQPLGALMKDIGDQPTEVIVNRRKLLGQVRGQSADLLLQFGLNMMDKELGKVQQRREENPKP
;
A
#
# COMPACT_ATOMS: atom_id res chain seq x y z
N MET A 1 79.09 12.00 -70.61
CA MET A 1 78.05 12.68 -71.38
C MET A 1 76.69 12.19 -70.87
N THR A 2 75.96 12.97 -70.06
CA THR A 2 74.89 13.92 -70.47
C THR A 2 73.67 13.19 -71.08
N TYR A 3 72.41 13.39 -70.68
CA TYR A 3 71.74 14.44 -69.91
C TYR A 3 70.51 13.87 -69.16
N ILE A 4 70.22 14.49 -68.01
CA ILE A 4 68.90 14.57 -67.37
C ILE A 4 68.08 15.64 -68.09
N ALA A 5 66.76 15.47 -68.24
CA ALA A 5 65.74 16.35 -67.65
C ALA A 5 64.33 16.09 -68.19
N VAL A 6 63.44 15.67 -67.28
CA VAL A 6 61.99 15.84 -67.41
C VAL A 6 61.54 16.79 -66.30
N LYS A 7 60.76 17.80 -66.68
CA LYS A 7 60.25 18.89 -65.83
C LYS A 7 58.86 18.52 -65.29
N SER A 8 58.67 18.71 -63.98
CA SER A 8 57.44 18.46 -63.20
C SER A 8 56.25 19.36 -63.60
N PRO A 9 55.03 19.12 -63.09
CA PRO A 9 54.68 19.64 -61.74
C PRO A 9 53.77 18.79 -60.82
N ALA A 10 54.04 18.95 -59.52
CA ALA A 10 53.29 18.90 -58.24
C ALA A 10 51.97 18.10 -58.04
N PRO A 11 51.85 17.49 -56.84
CA PRO A 11 50.68 17.75 -55.99
C PRO A 11 51.00 18.07 -54.51
N ASN A 12 49.95 18.63 -53.90
CA ASN A 12 49.71 19.08 -52.52
C ASN A 12 50.46 18.42 -51.36
N ARG A 13 50.84 19.31 -50.42
CA ARG A 13 51.41 19.08 -49.08
C ARG A 13 50.55 18.14 -48.22
N THR A 14 51.09 16.94 -47.98
CA THR A 14 50.85 16.16 -46.77
C THR A 14 51.57 16.82 -45.58
N PRO A 15 50.92 17.03 -44.42
CA PRO A 15 51.63 17.46 -43.22
C PRO A 15 52.68 16.41 -42.82
N ASP A 16 53.82 16.93 -42.38
CA ASP A 16 55.09 16.24 -42.21
C ASP A 16 54.99 15.14 -41.14
N SER A 17 55.45 13.93 -41.45
CA SER A 17 55.42 12.76 -40.55
C SER A 17 56.10 13.04 -39.19
N THR A 18 57.05 13.97 -39.18
CA THR A 18 57.79 14.43 -38.00
C THR A 18 56.95 15.27 -37.03
N GLU A 19 55.99 16.07 -37.51
CA GLU A 19 55.04 16.81 -36.65
C GLU A 19 54.03 15.87 -35.99
N GLN A 20 53.57 14.86 -36.73
CA GLN A 20 52.67 13.83 -36.19
C GLN A 20 53.38 12.94 -35.16
N GLU A 21 54.63 12.55 -35.42
CA GLU A 21 55.46 11.81 -34.45
C GLU A 21 55.74 12.63 -33.19
N SER A 22 55.99 13.93 -33.34
CA SER A 22 56.15 14.86 -32.21
C SER A 22 54.88 14.97 -31.35
N GLN A 23 53.71 15.11 -31.98
CA GLN A 23 52.42 15.13 -31.30
C GLN A 23 52.10 13.80 -30.59
N ILE A 24 52.38 12.66 -31.23
CA ILE A 24 52.20 11.34 -30.60
C ILE A 24 53.15 11.17 -29.41
N SER A 25 54.38 11.68 -29.51
CA SER A 25 55.35 11.71 -28.41
C SER A 25 54.85 12.58 -27.24
N GLN A 26 54.32 13.77 -27.51
CA GLN A 26 53.77 14.67 -26.50
C GLN A 26 52.54 14.07 -25.82
N LEU A 27 51.60 13.53 -26.58
CA LEU A 27 50.41 12.87 -26.05
C LEU A 27 50.78 11.64 -25.20
N ARG A 28 51.81 10.86 -25.59
CA ARG A 28 52.33 9.76 -24.77
C ARG A 28 52.96 10.26 -23.46
N LYS A 29 53.67 11.39 -23.50
CA LYS A 29 54.24 12.03 -22.30
C LYS A 29 53.16 12.54 -21.36
N GLU A 30 52.12 13.18 -21.89
CA GLU A 30 50.96 13.65 -21.12
C GLU A 30 50.14 12.50 -20.55
N LEU A 31 49.94 11.42 -21.33
CA LEU A 31 49.25 10.22 -20.88
C LEU A 31 50.06 9.46 -19.81
N ASN A 32 51.39 9.44 -19.91
CA ASN A 32 52.25 8.90 -18.86
C ASN A 32 52.30 9.80 -17.61
N ALA A 33 52.25 11.13 -17.76
CA ALA A 33 52.15 12.06 -16.63
C ALA A 33 50.78 11.97 -15.94
N ALA A 34 49.71 11.78 -16.71
CA ALA A 34 48.36 11.53 -16.20
C ALA A 34 48.26 10.18 -15.50
N LYS A 35 48.85 9.11 -16.06
CA LYS A 35 48.99 7.79 -15.41
C LYS A 35 49.82 7.83 -14.14
N ALA A 36 50.89 8.64 -14.10
CA ALA A 36 51.68 8.85 -12.89
C ALA A 36 50.92 9.66 -11.81
N ARG A 37 49.94 10.48 -12.21
CA ARG A 37 49.03 11.20 -11.29
C ARG A 37 47.86 10.32 -10.82
N THR A 38 47.36 9.39 -11.63
CA THR A 38 46.38 8.36 -11.19
C THR A 38 47.00 7.18 -10.45
N ALA A 39 48.31 6.94 -10.61
CA ALA A 39 49.08 5.99 -9.78
C ALA A 39 49.40 6.51 -8.37
N ARG A 40 48.85 7.68 -7.99
CA ARG A 40 48.92 8.25 -6.64
C ARG A 40 47.55 8.22 -5.96
N VAL A 41 46.75 7.19 -6.24
CA VAL A 41 45.81 6.67 -5.25
C VAL A 41 46.67 5.82 -4.32
N GLU A 42 46.80 6.25 -3.07
CA GLU A 42 47.34 5.40 -2.02
C GLU A 42 46.47 4.15 -1.93
N THR A 43 46.88 3.06 -2.57
CA THR A 43 46.53 1.75 -2.08
C THR A 43 47.18 1.64 -0.71
N VAL A 44 46.39 1.88 0.33
CA VAL A 44 46.68 1.30 1.63
C VAL A 44 46.65 -0.21 1.41
N GLU A 45 47.80 -0.79 1.09
CA GLU A 45 48.04 -2.19 1.44
C GLU A 45 47.88 -2.23 2.96
N ILE A 46 46.70 -2.64 3.41
CA ILE A 46 46.57 -3.20 4.74
C ILE A 46 47.41 -4.47 4.67
N ARG A 47 48.69 -4.35 5.00
CA ARG A 47 49.44 -5.47 5.55
C ARG A 47 48.63 -5.86 6.78
N THR A 48 47.88 -6.93 6.67
CA THR A 48 47.52 -7.75 7.82
C THR A 48 48.85 -8.25 8.37
N GLU A 49 49.50 -7.43 9.21
CA GLU A 49 50.24 -7.98 10.31
C GLU A 49 49.25 -8.90 11.01
N THR A 50 49.49 -10.21 10.92
CA THR A 50 48.84 -11.17 11.80
C THR A 50 49.24 -10.77 13.21
N LEU A 51 48.42 -9.92 13.82
CA LEU A 51 48.38 -9.80 15.27
C LEU A 51 48.29 -11.22 15.82
N PRO A 52 49.02 -11.54 16.90
CA PRO A 52 48.88 -12.83 17.54
C PRO A 52 47.40 -13.03 17.81
N GLU A 53 46.91 -14.19 17.36
CA GLU A 53 45.55 -14.71 17.51
C GLU A 53 45.02 -14.31 18.89
N THR A 54 44.36 -13.15 18.92
CA THR A 54 43.73 -12.66 20.13
C THR A 54 42.50 -13.51 20.18
N GLN A 55 42.49 -14.47 21.11
CA GLN A 55 41.41 -15.44 21.30
C GLN A 55 40.07 -14.83 20.90
N PRO A 56 39.27 -15.51 20.04
CA PRO A 56 38.01 -14.95 19.61
C PRO A 56 37.21 -14.58 20.86
N LYS A 57 36.96 -13.28 21.03
CA LYS A 57 35.93 -12.82 21.95
C LYS A 57 34.68 -13.65 21.60
N PRO A 58 33.97 -14.23 22.58
CA PRO A 58 32.80 -15.05 22.29
C PRO A 58 31.88 -14.26 21.35
N SER A 59 31.52 -14.81 20.19
CA SER A 59 30.69 -14.12 19.20
C SER A 59 29.39 -13.59 19.82
N ASN A 60 28.86 -14.30 20.81
CA ASN A 60 27.75 -13.88 21.67
C ASN A 60 27.94 -12.48 22.28
N LEU A 61 29.12 -12.18 22.85
CA LEU A 61 29.45 -10.86 23.42
C LEU A 61 29.48 -9.74 22.37
N ARG A 62 29.62 -10.06 21.08
CA ARG A 62 29.54 -9.09 19.99
C ARG A 62 28.09 -8.83 19.59
N ILE A 63 27.26 -9.87 19.53
CA ILE A 63 25.84 -9.77 19.19
C ILE A 63 25.08 -8.99 20.27
N GLU A 64 25.28 -9.32 21.55
CA GLU A 64 24.71 -8.62 22.71
C GLU A 64 25.00 -7.11 22.65
N ARG A 65 26.24 -6.73 22.32
CA ARG A 65 26.63 -5.31 22.19
C ARG A 65 25.88 -4.59 21.06
N HIS A 66 25.63 -5.27 19.94
CA HIS A 66 24.86 -4.69 18.85
C HIS A 66 23.38 -4.54 19.23
N MET A 67 22.82 -5.51 19.94
CA MET A 67 21.45 -5.45 20.47
C MET A 67 21.29 -4.34 21.51
N ASP A 68 22.20 -4.23 22.47
CA ASP A 68 22.23 -3.17 23.48
C ASP A 68 22.36 -1.78 22.83
N ALA A 69 23.20 -1.67 21.81
CA ALA A 69 23.37 -0.42 21.08
C ALA A 69 22.07 -0.02 20.35
N LEU A 70 21.34 -0.99 19.77
CA LEU A 70 20.03 -0.75 19.16
C LEU A 70 19.00 -0.29 20.19
N LYS A 71 18.92 -0.97 21.34
CA LYS A 71 18.02 -0.61 22.46
C LYS A 71 18.30 0.81 23.01
N ALA A 72 19.55 1.28 22.93
CA ALA A 72 19.97 2.59 23.41
C ALA A 72 19.75 3.74 22.41
N LEU A 73 19.31 3.47 21.18
CA LEU A 73 19.07 4.50 20.17
C LEU A 73 17.89 5.40 20.57
N LYS A 74 18.00 6.69 20.24
CA LYS A 74 16.93 7.68 20.47
C LYS A 74 16.49 8.31 19.14
N PRO A 75 15.17 8.49 18.90
CA PRO A 75 14.66 9.06 17.66
C PRO A 75 15.23 10.43 17.30
N GLU A 76 15.64 11.22 18.31
CA GLU A 76 16.15 12.59 18.13
C GLU A 76 17.62 12.66 17.72
N GLN A 77 18.36 11.55 17.73
CA GLN A 77 19.79 11.56 17.38
C GLN A 77 19.97 11.66 15.85
N ASP A 78 20.78 12.63 15.41
CA ASP A 78 21.07 12.86 13.97
C ASP A 78 21.57 11.61 13.22
N ARG A 79 22.34 10.75 13.90
CA ARG A 79 22.93 9.54 13.32
C ARG A 79 22.11 8.27 13.56
N MET A 80 20.95 8.35 14.22
CA MET A 80 20.17 7.18 14.63
C MET A 80 19.92 6.22 13.47
N ARG A 81 19.47 6.72 12.30
CA ARG A 81 19.19 5.85 11.14
C ARG A 81 20.41 5.07 10.68
N ARG A 82 21.57 5.75 10.62
CA ARG A 82 22.84 5.12 10.18
C ARG A 82 23.32 4.09 11.19
N LEU A 83 23.19 4.38 12.49
CA LEU A 83 23.58 3.48 13.56
C LEU A 83 22.66 2.25 13.63
N ALA A 84 21.34 2.46 13.49
CA ALA A 84 20.36 1.38 13.42
C ALA A 84 20.66 0.43 12.27
N VAL A 85 20.85 0.95 11.05
CA VAL A 85 21.23 0.12 9.89
C VAL A 85 22.54 -0.61 10.16
N TYR A 86 23.59 0.08 10.63
CA TYR A 86 24.87 -0.55 10.93
C TYR A 86 24.74 -1.73 11.91
N HIS A 87 23.98 -1.57 12.99
CA HIS A 87 23.82 -2.63 13.98
C HIS A 87 22.91 -3.76 13.50
N LEU A 88 21.84 -3.47 12.77
CA LEU A 88 20.98 -4.50 12.16
C LEU A 88 21.75 -5.33 11.14
N GLU A 89 22.54 -4.70 10.26
CA GLU A 89 23.39 -5.42 9.31
C GLU A 89 24.47 -6.24 10.02
N SER A 90 25.08 -5.70 11.09
CA SER A 90 26.07 -6.45 11.88
C SER A 90 25.47 -7.70 12.55
N ILE A 91 24.19 -7.63 12.96
CA ILE A 91 23.43 -8.77 13.50
C ILE A 91 23.13 -9.77 12.38
N THR A 92 22.69 -9.30 11.21
CA THR A 92 22.44 -10.16 10.04
C THR A 92 23.71 -10.89 9.60
N GLU A 93 24.85 -10.20 9.54
CA GLU A 93 26.16 -10.77 9.17
C GLU A 93 26.64 -11.86 10.15
N ALA A 94 26.21 -11.82 11.41
CA ALA A 94 26.51 -12.86 12.38
C ALA A 94 25.75 -14.18 12.11
N GLY A 95 24.74 -14.15 11.24
CA GLY A 95 24.01 -15.35 10.80
C GLY A 95 23.23 -16.01 11.93
N THR A 96 23.19 -17.35 11.92
CA THR A 96 22.39 -18.15 12.86
C THR A 96 22.80 -17.97 14.32
N GLU A 97 24.04 -17.52 14.60
CA GLU A 97 24.51 -17.25 15.95
C GLU A 97 23.73 -16.11 16.63
N ALA A 98 23.12 -15.20 15.86
CA ALA A 98 22.34 -14.09 16.39
C ALA A 98 20.90 -14.44 16.76
N LEU A 99 20.36 -15.55 16.26
CA LEU A 99 18.95 -15.93 16.44
C LEU A 99 18.52 -16.11 17.90
N PRO A 100 19.33 -16.69 18.81
CA PRO A 100 18.96 -16.76 20.23
C PRO A 100 18.73 -15.38 20.85
N GLU A 101 19.59 -14.41 20.56
CA GLU A 101 19.47 -13.06 21.13
C GLU A 101 18.30 -12.28 20.53
N ILE A 102 18.03 -12.48 19.23
CA ILE A 102 16.84 -11.95 18.57
C ILE A 102 15.56 -12.53 19.21
N THR A 103 15.56 -13.84 19.49
CA THR A 103 14.43 -14.53 20.14
C THR A 103 14.19 -13.97 21.54
N ASN A 104 15.25 -13.83 22.34
CA ASN A 104 15.17 -13.20 23.66
C ASN A 104 14.56 -11.79 23.59
N PHE A 105 15.01 -10.98 22.63
CA PHE A 105 14.45 -9.64 22.42
C PHE A 105 12.96 -9.68 22.07
N PHE A 106 12.52 -10.62 21.23
CA PHE A 106 11.11 -10.74 20.90
C PHE A 106 10.24 -11.08 22.13
N GLU A 107 10.76 -11.87 23.06
CA GLU A 107 10.09 -12.28 24.30
C GLU A 107 10.00 -11.15 25.34
N GLU A 108 10.92 -10.18 25.33
CA GLU A 108 10.85 -9.00 26.21
C GLU A 108 9.58 -8.16 25.99
N GLY A 109 8.95 -8.27 24.81
CA GLY A 109 7.72 -7.53 24.48
C GLY A 109 7.91 -6.01 24.32
N VAL A 110 9.15 -5.53 24.34
CA VAL A 110 9.50 -4.11 24.15
C VAL A 110 9.71 -3.82 22.66
N ASP A 111 9.22 -2.68 22.18
CA ASP A 111 9.55 -2.16 20.85
C ASP A 111 10.12 -0.74 20.93
N LEU A 112 11.06 -0.43 20.04
CA LEU A 112 11.68 0.88 19.95
C LEU A 112 11.35 1.52 18.60
N HIS A 113 10.78 2.71 18.63
CA HIS A 113 10.47 3.47 17.41
C HIS A 113 11.69 4.21 16.88
N PHE A 114 11.88 4.18 15.57
CA PHE A 114 12.92 4.96 14.90
C PHE A 114 12.40 6.29 14.34
N HIS A 115 11.19 6.71 14.71
CA HIS A 115 10.55 7.93 14.20
C HIS A 115 9.94 8.72 15.35
N THR A 116 10.00 10.05 15.26
CA THR A 116 9.32 10.93 16.21
C THR A 116 7.81 10.83 16.03
N ILE A 117 7.07 10.76 17.14
CA ILE A 117 5.61 10.72 17.11
C ILE A 117 5.11 12.07 16.55
N PRO A 118 4.32 12.07 15.46
CA PRO A 118 3.79 13.32 14.93
C PRO A 118 2.90 14.01 15.96
N LYS A 119 2.94 15.34 15.99
CA LYS A 119 2.07 16.15 16.86
C LYS A 119 0.59 15.78 16.62
N PRO A 120 -0.26 15.78 17.66
CA PRO A 120 -1.68 15.51 17.51
C PRO A 120 -2.31 16.45 16.48
N GLU A 121 -3.21 15.91 15.66
CA GLU A 121 -3.98 16.70 14.70
C GLU A 121 -4.76 17.79 15.46
N THR A 122 -4.62 19.06 15.06
CA THR A 122 -5.41 20.15 15.62
C THR A 122 -6.88 19.98 15.24
N GLU A 123 -7.79 20.27 16.18
CA GLU A 123 -9.22 20.19 15.92
C GLU A 123 -9.63 21.13 14.77
N PRO A 124 -10.53 20.67 13.87
CA PRO A 124 -11.00 21.48 12.76
C PRO A 124 -11.82 22.66 13.26
N THR A 125 -11.44 23.87 12.84
CA THR A 125 -12.05 25.13 13.32
C THR A 125 -13.21 25.58 12.44
N THR A 126 -13.22 25.20 11.16
CA THR A 126 -14.26 25.57 10.19
C THR A 126 -15.18 24.40 9.83
N ASP A 127 -16.38 24.69 9.34
CA ASP A 127 -17.31 23.65 8.88
C ASP A 127 -16.80 22.89 7.66
N GLU A 128 -16.02 23.54 6.78
CA GLU A 128 -15.34 22.85 5.68
C GLU A 128 -14.26 21.90 6.18
N GLU A 129 -13.45 22.31 7.16
CA GLU A 129 -12.45 21.45 7.79
C GLU A 129 -13.11 20.28 8.53
N ARG A 130 -14.23 20.52 9.22
CA ARG A 130 -15.03 19.46 9.85
C ARG A 130 -15.58 18.50 8.81
N ARG A 131 -16.11 19.01 7.69
CA ARG A 131 -16.57 18.19 6.57
C ARG A 131 -15.42 17.36 5.99
N ARG A 132 -14.28 17.98 5.70
CA ARG A 132 -13.05 17.28 5.24
C ARG A 132 -12.53 16.28 6.26
N ALA A 133 -12.62 16.58 7.56
CA ALA A 133 -12.19 15.69 8.64
C ALA A 133 -13.13 14.47 8.76
N ARG A 134 -14.44 14.67 8.61
CA ARG A 134 -15.44 13.58 8.50
C ARG A 134 -15.15 12.70 7.30
N TRP A 135 -14.96 13.27 6.11
CA TRP A 135 -14.58 12.52 4.92
C TRP A 135 -13.23 11.80 5.10
N ARG A 136 -12.23 12.46 5.68
CA ARG A 136 -10.96 11.83 6.03
C ARG A 136 -11.14 10.71 7.04
N LYS A 137 -12.06 10.81 8.01
CA LYS A 137 -12.34 9.74 8.99
C LYS A 137 -13.02 8.55 8.33
N ALA A 138 -14.06 8.80 7.54
CA ALA A 138 -14.77 7.80 6.74
C ALA A 138 -13.85 7.02 5.78
N PHE A 139 -12.86 7.69 5.20
CA PHE A 139 -11.88 7.07 4.29
C PHE A 139 -10.52 6.78 4.94
N ARG A 140 -10.34 7.01 6.26
CA ARG A 140 -9.06 6.80 6.97
C ARG A 140 -8.77 5.33 7.18
N ASN A 141 -9.81 4.55 7.42
CA ASN A 141 -9.74 3.10 7.59
C ASN A 141 -9.66 2.38 6.24
N ARG A 142 -8.84 2.92 5.33
CA ARG A 142 -8.50 2.23 4.10
C ARG A 142 -7.58 1.08 4.49
N VAL A 143 -7.86 -0.11 3.98
CA VAL A 143 -6.96 -1.27 4.12
C VAL A 143 -5.57 -0.85 3.60
N PRO A 144 -4.52 -0.88 4.45
CA PRO A 144 -3.19 -0.49 4.06
C PRO A 144 -2.62 -1.47 3.01
N SER A 145 -1.65 -1.00 2.24
CA SER A 145 -0.83 -1.91 1.45
C SER A 145 -0.02 -2.80 2.39
N LEU A 146 0.06 -4.09 2.08
CA LEU A 146 0.90 -5.01 2.84
C LEU A 146 2.37 -4.60 2.76
N PRO A 147 3.13 -4.78 3.85
CA PRO A 147 4.54 -4.41 3.89
C PRO A 147 5.34 -5.26 2.91
N THR A 148 6.43 -4.67 2.41
CA THR A 148 7.46 -5.39 1.66
C THR A 148 8.68 -5.56 2.54
N LEU A 149 9.40 -6.66 2.34
CA LEU A 149 10.70 -6.89 2.98
C LEU A 149 11.80 -6.04 2.32
N ASN A 150 12.97 -5.96 2.96
CA ASN A 150 14.13 -5.19 2.50
C ASN A 150 13.81 -3.70 2.34
N THR A 151 13.17 -3.14 3.37
CA THR A 151 12.90 -1.72 3.40
C THR A 151 14.21 -0.94 3.57
N THR A 152 14.30 0.26 2.99
CA THR A 152 15.50 1.09 3.17
C THR A 152 15.75 1.43 4.64
N PHE A 153 14.69 1.44 5.45
CA PHE A 153 14.78 1.67 6.88
C PHE A 153 13.50 1.20 7.61
N PRO A 154 13.60 0.34 8.63
CA PRO A 154 12.43 -0.14 9.35
C PRO A 154 11.78 0.96 10.21
N ALA A 155 10.47 0.85 10.45
CA ALA A 155 9.76 1.81 11.29
C ALA A 155 10.07 1.66 12.78
N THR A 156 10.30 0.42 13.23
CA THR A 156 10.63 0.05 14.61
C THR A 156 11.70 -1.03 14.66
N LEU A 157 12.33 -1.20 15.83
CA LEU A 157 13.38 -2.19 16.05
C LEU A 157 12.86 -3.61 15.82
N ARG A 158 11.66 -3.95 16.32
CA ARG A 158 11.08 -5.28 16.10
C ARG A 158 10.89 -5.60 14.61
N LEU A 159 10.41 -4.64 13.82
CA LEU A 159 10.30 -4.84 12.36
C LEU A 159 11.67 -4.99 11.69
N GLY A 160 12.66 -4.21 12.13
CA GLY A 160 14.04 -4.36 11.67
C GLY A 160 14.61 -5.76 11.96
N LEU A 161 14.35 -6.30 13.14
CA LEU A 161 14.79 -7.65 13.51
C LEU A 161 14.04 -8.76 12.79
N ILE A 162 12.77 -8.57 12.43
CA ILE A 162 12.06 -9.50 11.51
C ILE A 162 12.78 -9.52 10.15
N GLU A 163 13.14 -8.36 9.59
CA GLU A 163 13.89 -8.29 8.33
C GLU A 163 15.30 -8.91 8.46
N SER A 164 16.05 -8.61 9.54
CA SER A 164 17.35 -9.26 9.81
C SER A 164 17.23 -10.77 9.92
N THR A 165 16.23 -11.28 10.65
CA THR A 165 15.98 -12.73 10.77
C THR A 165 15.66 -13.35 9.42
N THR A 166 14.88 -12.64 8.59
CA THR A 166 14.56 -13.08 7.22
C THR A 166 15.82 -13.16 6.35
N ASN A 167 16.73 -12.19 6.48
CA ASN A 167 17.97 -12.13 5.72
C ASN A 167 19.03 -13.14 6.21
N ILE A 168 19.00 -13.53 7.48
CA ILE A 168 19.78 -14.66 8.01
C ILE A 168 19.31 -15.96 7.33
N GLY A 169 18.00 -16.18 7.27
CA GLY A 169 17.39 -17.32 6.57
C GLY A 169 17.70 -18.69 7.18
N GLY A 170 17.32 -19.74 6.45
CA GLY A 170 17.43 -21.12 6.92
C GLY A 170 16.33 -21.54 7.90
N GLU A 171 16.29 -22.84 8.22
CA GLU A 171 15.28 -23.44 9.11
C GLU A 171 15.26 -22.81 10.51
N PRO A 172 16.39 -22.52 11.18
CA PRO A 172 16.37 -21.85 12.48
C PRO A 172 15.73 -20.43 12.45
N ALA A 173 15.88 -19.70 11.35
CA ALA A 173 15.23 -18.39 11.19
C ALA A 173 13.72 -18.56 11.01
N VAL A 174 13.28 -19.56 10.24
CA VAL A 174 11.85 -19.89 10.10
C VAL A 174 11.23 -20.23 11.46
N GLU A 175 11.90 -21.06 12.27
CA GLU A 175 11.46 -21.40 13.63
C GLU A 175 11.31 -20.15 14.51
N THR A 176 12.31 -19.26 14.49
CA THR A 176 12.31 -17.99 15.23
C THR A 176 11.09 -17.12 14.84
N LEU A 177 10.81 -17.00 13.53
CA LEU A 177 9.67 -16.21 13.03
C LEU A 177 8.32 -16.86 13.37
N VAL A 178 8.23 -18.19 13.34
CA VAL A 178 7.01 -18.92 13.74
C VAL A 178 6.75 -18.78 15.24
N GLN A 179 7.79 -18.81 16.07
CA GLN A 179 7.68 -18.54 17.51
C GLN A 179 7.17 -17.11 17.74
N LEU A 180 7.73 -16.11 17.05
CA LEU A 180 7.24 -14.74 17.13
C LEU A 180 5.77 -14.61 16.67
N LEU A 181 5.39 -15.26 15.57
CA LEU A 181 4.01 -15.28 15.08
C LEU A 181 3.02 -15.80 16.13
N SER A 182 3.43 -16.76 16.95
CA SER A 182 2.58 -17.36 17.99
C SER A 182 2.41 -16.45 19.21
N ASN A 183 3.29 -15.46 19.39
CA ASN A 183 3.33 -14.59 20.56
C ASN A 183 2.91 -13.14 20.27
N THR A 184 2.93 -12.72 19.01
CA THR A 184 2.58 -11.34 18.65
C THR A 184 1.07 -11.11 18.59
N ALA A 185 0.63 -9.98 19.15
CA ALA A 185 -0.73 -9.45 18.98
C ALA A 185 -0.77 -8.26 18.01
N ARG A 186 0.37 -7.90 17.39
CA ARG A 186 0.49 -6.70 16.55
C ARG A 186 0.22 -7.04 15.09
N GLY A 187 -0.82 -6.44 14.53
CA GLY A 187 -1.26 -6.76 13.18
C GLY A 187 -0.22 -6.47 12.08
N ILE A 188 0.62 -5.45 12.25
CA ILE A 188 1.70 -5.18 11.31
C ILE A 188 2.80 -6.26 11.36
N GLU A 189 3.11 -6.79 12.55
CA GLU A 189 4.10 -7.87 12.69
C GLU A 189 3.60 -9.13 11.99
N VAL A 190 2.32 -9.48 12.17
CA VAL A 190 1.70 -10.60 11.45
C VAL A 190 1.84 -10.43 9.93
N ALA A 191 1.71 -9.21 9.40
CA ALA A 191 1.88 -8.95 7.97
C ALA A 191 3.35 -9.04 7.49
N TYR A 192 4.31 -8.59 8.31
CA TYR A 192 5.74 -8.79 8.03
C TYR A 192 6.12 -10.27 8.10
N LEU A 193 5.61 -10.99 9.09
CA LEU A 193 5.82 -12.42 9.28
C LEU A 193 5.24 -13.24 8.12
N GLU A 194 4.08 -12.84 7.59
CA GLU A 194 3.53 -13.46 6.39
C GLU A 194 4.49 -13.34 5.20
N ALA A 195 5.01 -12.14 4.95
CA ALA A 195 5.96 -11.91 3.86
C ALA A 195 7.27 -12.67 4.08
N ALA A 196 7.80 -12.67 5.31
CA ALA A 196 9.04 -13.36 5.68
C ALA A 196 8.93 -14.87 5.54
N LEU A 197 7.85 -15.46 6.10
CA LEU A 197 7.62 -16.91 6.04
C LEU A 197 7.29 -17.36 4.60
N GLU A 198 6.55 -16.58 3.82
CA GLU A 198 6.30 -16.91 2.40
C GLU A 198 7.60 -16.82 1.57
N ASN A 199 8.54 -15.94 1.92
CA ASN A 199 9.85 -15.85 1.27
C ASN A 199 10.75 -17.05 1.60
N LEU A 200 10.81 -17.45 2.88
CA LEU A 200 11.72 -18.51 3.35
C LEU A 200 11.14 -19.92 3.19
N ALA A 201 9.83 -20.09 3.37
CA ALA A 201 9.12 -21.35 3.34
C ALA A 201 7.75 -21.20 2.64
N PRO A 202 7.75 -21.05 1.30
CA PRO A 202 6.55 -20.71 0.52
C PRO A 202 5.35 -21.62 0.80
N ALA A 203 4.18 -21.02 1.01
CA ALA A 203 2.91 -21.69 1.31
C ALA A 203 2.84 -22.57 2.57
N THR A 204 3.95 -22.79 3.28
CA THR A 204 4.00 -23.71 4.44
C THR A 204 3.24 -23.17 5.66
N HIS A 205 3.37 -21.88 5.95
CA HIS A 205 2.81 -21.28 7.18
C HIS A 205 1.56 -20.43 6.96
N ARG A 206 1.05 -20.39 5.73
CA ARG A 206 -0.07 -19.51 5.34
C ARG A 206 -1.30 -19.68 6.20
N GLU A 207 -1.74 -20.92 6.43
CA GLU A 207 -2.95 -21.17 7.23
C GLU A 207 -2.76 -20.73 8.69
N ASN A 208 -1.57 -20.92 9.25
CA ASN A 208 -1.27 -20.48 10.61
C ASN A 208 -1.31 -18.95 10.73
N VAL A 209 -0.71 -18.24 9.77
CA VAL A 209 -0.77 -16.78 9.69
C VAL A 209 -2.21 -16.28 9.59
N LEU A 210 -3.02 -16.87 8.71
CA LEU A 210 -4.43 -16.50 8.56
C LEU A 210 -5.24 -16.79 9.82
N LYS A 211 -4.98 -17.91 10.49
CA LYS A 211 -5.59 -18.24 11.78
C LYS A 211 -5.26 -17.17 12.84
N VAL A 212 -3.99 -16.83 13.02
CA VAL A 212 -3.56 -15.78 13.96
C VAL A 212 -4.22 -14.44 13.64
N ALA A 213 -4.29 -14.06 12.36
CA ALA A 213 -4.97 -12.83 11.93
C ALA A 213 -6.46 -12.82 12.32
N ARG A 214 -7.17 -13.93 12.09
CA ARG A 214 -8.58 -14.08 12.48
C ARG A 214 -8.77 -14.02 13.99
N ASP A 215 -7.89 -14.68 14.75
CA ASP A 215 -7.97 -14.73 16.21
C ASP A 215 -7.81 -13.32 16.81
N ILE A 216 -6.82 -12.55 16.34
CA ILE A 216 -6.60 -11.15 16.76
C ILE A 216 -7.77 -10.26 16.34
N LEU A 217 -8.30 -10.38 15.12
CA LEU A 217 -9.45 -9.58 14.69
C LEU A 217 -10.73 -9.91 15.48
N THR A 218 -10.88 -11.16 15.89
CA THR A 218 -12.01 -11.61 16.72
C THR A 218 -11.90 -11.00 18.12
N ASN A 219 -10.74 -11.12 18.73
CA ASN A 219 -10.43 -10.69 20.09
C ASN A 219 -9.26 -9.68 20.08
N PRO A 220 -9.49 -8.42 19.69
CA PRO A 220 -8.43 -7.44 19.60
C PRO A 220 -7.81 -7.20 20.99
N PRO A 221 -6.47 -7.05 21.08
CA PRO A 221 -5.82 -6.74 22.34
C PRO A 221 -6.34 -5.40 22.88
N VAL A 222 -6.46 -5.29 24.20
CA VAL A 222 -6.81 -4.03 24.87
C VAL A 222 -5.63 -3.07 24.68
N THR A 223 -5.80 -2.05 23.86
CA THR A 223 -4.81 -0.98 23.73
C THR A 223 -4.95 -0.05 24.93
N SER A 224 -3.83 0.27 25.58
CA SER A 224 -3.79 1.35 26.57
C SER A 224 -4.25 2.67 25.92
N ASP A 225 -4.86 3.56 26.70
CA ASP A 225 -5.35 4.89 26.27
C ASP A 225 -4.24 5.85 25.79
N GLU A 226 -3.00 5.38 25.68
CA GLU A 226 -1.91 6.14 25.10
C GLU A 226 -2.15 6.36 23.60
N PRO A 227 -1.77 7.53 23.06
CA PRO A 227 -1.97 7.82 21.65
C PRO A 227 -1.25 6.78 20.80
N LEU A 228 -2.02 5.84 20.23
CA LEU A 228 -1.52 4.83 19.32
C LEU A 228 -0.66 5.49 18.25
N ASN A 229 0.58 5.03 18.15
CA ASN A 229 1.52 5.47 17.13
C ASN A 229 0.94 5.15 15.73
N LYS A 230 1.47 5.78 14.68
CA LYS A 230 0.95 5.61 13.32
C LYS A 230 0.98 4.14 12.85
N VAL A 231 2.01 3.39 13.26
CA VAL A 231 2.24 2.00 12.84
C VAL A 231 1.18 1.08 13.44
N ASP A 232 0.89 1.23 14.73
CA ASP A 232 -0.06 0.39 15.45
C ASP A 232 -1.51 0.85 15.27
N ARG A 233 -1.73 2.12 14.91
CA ARG A 233 -3.07 2.67 14.54
C ARG A 233 -3.70 1.93 13.37
N GLU A 234 -2.89 1.38 12.47
CA GLU A 234 -3.34 0.63 11.30
C GLU A 234 -3.25 -0.89 11.49
N SER A 235 -2.95 -1.38 12.71
CA SER A 235 -2.73 -2.82 12.99
C SER A 235 -3.87 -3.70 12.50
N MET A 236 -5.12 -3.35 12.80
CA MET A 236 -6.28 -4.11 12.31
C MET A 236 -6.40 -4.09 10.79
N GLY A 237 -6.06 -2.95 10.18
CA GLY A 237 -6.06 -2.81 8.72
C GLY A 237 -5.12 -3.81 8.04
N TYR A 238 -3.92 -4.03 8.57
CA TYR A 238 -2.98 -5.02 8.03
C TYR A 238 -3.53 -6.45 8.11
N LEU A 239 -4.21 -6.81 9.20
CA LEU A 239 -4.84 -8.12 9.32
C LEU A 239 -5.93 -8.32 8.27
N TYR A 240 -6.80 -7.33 8.07
CA TYR A 240 -7.78 -7.37 6.99
C TYR A 240 -7.12 -7.41 5.61
N ALA A 241 -6.01 -6.69 5.40
CA ALA A 241 -5.26 -6.75 4.15
C ALA A 241 -4.75 -8.17 3.84
N LEU A 242 -4.29 -8.91 4.86
CA LEU A 242 -3.88 -10.30 4.72
C LEU A 242 -5.05 -11.20 4.32
N LEU A 243 -6.18 -11.09 5.02
CA LEU A 243 -7.37 -11.87 4.70
C LEU A 243 -7.87 -11.59 3.27
N ILE A 244 -7.78 -10.33 2.82
CA ILE A 244 -8.12 -9.92 1.45
C ILE A 244 -7.13 -10.50 0.43
N LYS A 245 -5.82 -10.42 0.68
CA LYS A 245 -4.76 -10.96 -0.21
C LYS A 245 -5.01 -12.44 -0.52
N HIS A 246 -5.39 -13.21 0.51
CA HIS A 246 -5.58 -14.65 0.41
C HIS A 246 -7.02 -15.09 0.15
N LYS A 247 -7.96 -14.15 -0.04
CA LYS A 247 -9.40 -14.43 -0.22
C LYS A 247 -9.95 -15.37 0.86
N ASP A 248 -9.57 -15.15 2.11
CA ASP A 248 -9.96 -16.00 3.22
C ASP A 248 -11.47 -15.91 3.49
N LEU A 249 -12.21 -16.99 3.24
CA LEU A 249 -13.67 -17.04 3.44
C LEU A 249 -14.06 -17.38 4.89
N ASN A 250 -13.12 -17.88 5.70
CA ASN A 250 -13.38 -18.36 7.05
C ASN A 250 -13.72 -17.24 8.05
N PHE A 251 -13.45 -15.98 7.69
CA PHE A 251 -13.75 -14.82 8.53
C PHE A 251 -15.06 -14.09 8.16
N VAL A 252 -15.78 -14.54 7.13
CA VAL A 252 -16.98 -13.85 6.61
C VAL A 252 -18.06 -13.65 7.66
N GLU A 253 -18.45 -14.71 8.40
CA GLU A 253 -19.50 -14.59 9.40
C GLU A 253 -19.10 -13.66 10.55
N THR A 254 -17.86 -13.77 11.04
CA THR A 254 -17.34 -12.85 12.05
C THR A 254 -17.32 -11.41 11.55
N ALA A 255 -16.86 -11.17 10.32
CA ALA A 255 -16.84 -9.83 9.73
C ALA A 255 -18.25 -9.23 9.59
N LYS A 256 -19.28 -10.03 9.26
CA LYS A 256 -20.68 -9.56 9.24
C LYS A 256 -21.11 -9.02 10.60
N THR A 257 -20.73 -9.69 11.69
CA THR A 257 -21.08 -9.22 13.06
C THR A 257 -20.37 -7.93 13.45
N LYS A 258 -19.18 -7.68 12.89
CA LYS A 258 -18.36 -6.49 13.14
C LYS A 258 -18.70 -5.32 12.23
N LEU A 259 -19.48 -5.54 11.18
CA LEU A 259 -19.78 -4.53 10.16
C LEU A 259 -20.50 -3.29 10.71
N ILE A 260 -21.29 -3.46 11.77
CA ILE A 260 -21.93 -2.37 12.50
C ILE A 260 -21.36 -2.36 13.91
N THR A 261 -20.71 -1.26 14.32
CA THR A 261 -20.14 -1.13 15.67
C THR A 261 -21.24 -1.01 16.73
N ALA A 262 -20.89 -1.14 18.00
CA ALA A 262 -21.84 -0.99 19.11
C ALA A 262 -22.51 0.39 19.12
N GLU A 263 -21.83 1.41 18.61
CA GLU A 263 -22.29 2.79 18.49
C GLU A 263 -23.14 3.04 17.23
N GLY A 264 -23.38 2.00 16.41
CA GLY A 264 -24.17 2.10 15.17
C GLY A 264 -23.39 2.68 13.99
N ALA A 265 -22.06 2.78 14.08
CA ALA A 265 -21.21 3.21 12.98
C ALA A 265 -20.83 2.03 12.07
N LEU A 266 -20.52 2.32 10.82
CA LEU A 266 -20.03 1.32 9.86
C LEU A 266 -18.54 1.02 10.08
N ASP A 267 -18.18 -0.25 10.27
CA ASP A 267 -16.79 -0.68 10.21
C ASP A 267 -16.35 -0.84 8.75
N SER A 268 -15.59 0.13 8.29
CA SER A 268 -15.05 0.21 6.94
C SER A 268 -14.01 -0.86 6.59
N TYR A 269 -13.29 -1.42 7.58
CA TYR A 269 -12.35 -2.51 7.31
C TYR A 269 -13.13 -3.80 7.04
N ALA A 270 -14.12 -4.12 7.89
CA ALA A 270 -15.03 -5.24 7.70
C ALA A 270 -15.78 -5.12 6.37
N LEU A 271 -16.29 -3.93 6.05
CA LEU A 271 -16.93 -3.64 4.77
C LEU A 271 -15.99 -3.93 3.59
N THR A 272 -14.77 -3.41 3.65
CA THR A 272 -13.79 -3.57 2.57
C THR A 272 -13.44 -5.05 2.40
N TYR A 273 -13.20 -5.76 3.50
CA TYR A 273 -12.94 -7.20 3.46
C TYR A 273 -14.08 -7.99 2.82
N LEU A 274 -15.32 -7.80 3.27
CA LEU A 274 -16.49 -8.48 2.71
C LEU A 274 -16.62 -8.19 1.21
N ARG A 275 -16.45 -6.94 0.79
CA ARG A 275 -16.52 -6.55 -0.63
C ARG A 275 -15.42 -7.21 -1.45
N GLU A 276 -14.17 -7.15 -1.00
CA GLU A 276 -13.04 -7.66 -1.77
C GLU A 276 -13.00 -9.19 -1.80
N VAL A 277 -13.46 -9.87 -0.75
CA VAL A 277 -13.46 -11.34 -0.66
C VAL A 277 -14.68 -11.95 -1.35
N LEU A 278 -15.88 -11.40 -1.15
CA LEU A 278 -17.11 -11.96 -1.71
C LEU A 278 -17.48 -11.36 -3.07
N GLY A 279 -16.96 -10.19 -3.42
CA GLY A 279 -17.35 -9.48 -4.64
C GLY A 279 -18.84 -9.20 -4.67
N GLU A 280 -19.51 -9.60 -5.74
CA GLU A 280 -20.96 -9.43 -5.91
C GLU A 280 -21.77 -10.22 -4.86
N ASN A 281 -21.23 -11.32 -4.32
CA ASN A 281 -21.90 -12.09 -3.27
C ASN A 281 -22.01 -11.33 -1.93
N ALA A 282 -21.35 -10.17 -1.79
CA ALA A 282 -21.54 -9.29 -0.64
C ALA A 282 -22.88 -8.53 -0.68
N MET A 283 -23.57 -8.51 -1.80
CA MET A 283 -24.71 -7.61 -2.03
C MET A 283 -25.91 -7.81 -1.08
N PRO A 284 -26.33 -9.04 -0.75
CA PRO A 284 -27.36 -9.25 0.27
C PRO A 284 -26.96 -8.69 1.64
N ILE A 285 -25.67 -8.75 1.98
CA ILE A 285 -25.13 -8.22 3.25
C ILE A 285 -25.20 -6.69 3.23
N LEU A 286 -24.75 -6.07 2.14
CA LEU A 286 -24.77 -4.62 1.94
C LEU A 286 -26.19 -4.05 2.01
N LEU A 287 -27.16 -4.74 1.41
CA LEU A 287 -28.57 -4.33 1.45
C LEU A 287 -29.15 -4.43 2.87
N ALA A 288 -28.87 -5.53 3.58
CA ALA A 288 -29.30 -5.69 4.96
C ALA A 288 -28.75 -4.57 5.86
N VAL A 289 -27.47 -4.21 5.71
CA VAL A 289 -26.85 -3.12 6.49
C VAL A 289 -27.39 -1.75 6.08
N TYR A 290 -27.61 -1.51 4.78
CA TYR A 290 -28.15 -0.24 4.29
C TYR A 290 -29.55 0.07 4.83
N THR A 291 -30.36 -0.97 5.04
CA THR A 291 -31.72 -0.88 5.58
C THR A 291 -31.79 -1.02 7.10
N ASP A 292 -30.66 -1.28 7.76
CA ASP A 292 -30.60 -1.43 9.21
C ASP A 292 -30.82 -0.09 9.91
N PRO A 293 -31.79 0.02 10.84
CA PRO A 293 -32.10 1.26 11.54
C PRO A 293 -30.96 1.76 12.45
N ARG A 294 -29.97 0.91 12.77
CA ARG A 294 -28.80 1.30 13.56
C ARG A 294 -27.84 2.21 12.78
N ILE A 295 -27.83 2.13 11.44
CA ILE A 295 -26.99 3.01 10.61
C ILE A 295 -27.65 4.39 10.49
N THR A 296 -27.23 5.31 11.36
CA THR A 296 -27.80 6.66 11.42
C THR A 296 -26.92 7.72 10.74
N ASP A 297 -25.61 7.49 10.58
CA ASP A 297 -24.71 8.47 9.95
C ASP A 297 -24.96 8.52 8.42
N PRO A 298 -25.33 9.69 7.86
CA PRO A 298 -25.47 9.86 6.41
C PRO A 298 -24.21 9.50 5.63
N THR A 299 -23.03 9.66 6.24
CA THR A 299 -21.72 9.34 5.65
C THR A 299 -21.59 7.83 5.43
N ASP A 300 -21.99 7.01 6.40
CA ASP A 300 -21.94 5.55 6.30
C ASP A 300 -22.87 5.04 5.20
N LYS A 301 -24.06 5.64 5.07
CA LYS A 301 -24.96 5.36 3.93
C LYS A 301 -24.31 5.69 2.59
N ILE A 302 -23.55 6.78 2.47
CA ILE A 302 -22.84 7.14 1.23
C ILE A 302 -21.77 6.09 0.89
N ILE A 303 -21.04 5.59 1.88
CA ILE A 303 -19.99 4.56 1.68
C ILE A 303 -20.62 3.24 1.23
N LEU A 304 -21.70 2.81 1.88
CA LEU A 304 -22.46 1.61 1.50
C LEU A 304 -23.00 1.70 0.07
N ARG A 305 -23.55 2.87 -0.30
CA ARG A 305 -23.98 3.16 -1.68
C ARG A 305 -22.82 3.06 -2.66
N ASP A 306 -21.67 3.66 -2.39
CA ASP A 306 -20.52 3.57 -3.31
C ASP A 306 -20.03 2.13 -3.50
N ALA A 307 -20.10 1.31 -2.44
CA ALA A 307 -19.77 -0.11 -2.53
C ALA A 307 -20.79 -0.89 -3.38
N ALA A 308 -22.08 -0.66 -3.16
CA ALA A 308 -23.17 -1.36 -3.84
C ALA A 308 -23.35 -0.95 -5.31
N LEU A 309 -23.37 0.36 -5.58
CA LEU A 309 -23.76 0.92 -6.88
C LEU A 309 -22.78 0.56 -8.03
N ARG A 310 -21.63 -0.04 -7.74
CA ARG A 310 -20.73 -0.62 -8.76
C ARG A 310 -21.35 -1.82 -9.49
N PHE A 311 -22.33 -2.49 -8.86
CA PHE A 311 -23.04 -3.65 -9.39
C PHE A 311 -24.41 -3.29 -9.98
N ILE A 312 -24.72 -1.99 -10.14
CA ILE A 312 -25.99 -1.54 -10.71
C ILE A 312 -26.19 -2.04 -12.15
N GLY A 313 -27.38 -2.58 -12.42
CA GLY A 313 -27.80 -3.17 -13.68
C GLY A 313 -27.33 -4.60 -13.93
N ARG A 314 -26.64 -5.23 -12.97
CA ARG A 314 -26.29 -6.65 -13.01
C ARG A 314 -26.67 -7.42 -11.75
N ASN A 315 -26.85 -6.72 -10.62
CA ASN A 315 -27.22 -7.31 -9.34
C ASN A 315 -28.54 -6.71 -8.82
N ALA A 316 -29.49 -7.57 -8.44
CA ALA A 316 -30.83 -7.13 -8.01
C ALA A 316 -30.82 -6.37 -6.68
N GLU A 317 -30.01 -6.79 -5.71
CA GLU A 317 -29.89 -6.09 -4.43
C GLU A 317 -29.22 -4.72 -4.59
N ALA A 318 -28.27 -4.58 -5.53
CA ALA A 318 -27.67 -3.28 -5.87
C ALA A 318 -28.68 -2.34 -6.52
N ASP A 319 -29.53 -2.88 -7.40
CA ASP A 319 -30.64 -2.12 -8.01
C ASP A 319 -31.66 -1.69 -6.96
N GLN A 320 -31.91 -2.51 -5.93
CA GLN A 320 -32.75 -2.13 -4.79
C GLN A 320 -32.13 -0.98 -3.97
N ILE A 321 -30.84 -1.05 -3.62
CA ILE A 321 -30.14 0.05 -2.93
C ILE A 321 -30.19 1.33 -3.78
N PHE A 322 -30.05 1.21 -5.10
CA PHE A 322 -30.21 2.32 -6.03
C PHE A 322 -31.60 2.97 -5.89
N PHE A 323 -32.68 2.18 -5.95
CA PHE A 323 -34.03 2.72 -5.83
C PHE A 323 -34.31 3.38 -4.49
N GLU A 324 -33.87 2.77 -3.38
CA GLU A 324 -34.01 3.39 -2.06
C GLU A 324 -33.23 4.71 -1.97
N THR A 325 -32.02 4.76 -2.56
CA THR A 325 -31.22 5.99 -2.62
C THR A 325 -31.91 7.07 -3.45
N VAL A 326 -32.47 6.71 -4.60
CA VAL A 326 -33.22 7.65 -5.46
C VAL A 326 -34.45 8.16 -4.72
N LYS A 327 -35.21 7.28 -4.06
CA LYS A 327 -36.39 7.65 -3.29
C LYS A 327 -36.05 8.63 -2.15
N GLU A 328 -34.98 8.36 -1.39
CA GLU A 328 -34.48 9.29 -0.38
C GLU A 328 -34.07 10.64 -1.00
N GLY A 329 -33.35 10.61 -2.13
CA GLY A 329 -32.93 11.81 -2.84
C GLY A 329 -34.10 12.66 -3.34
N LEU A 330 -35.10 12.03 -3.95
CA LEU A 330 -36.33 12.67 -4.41
C LEU A 330 -37.14 13.27 -3.26
N ALA A 331 -37.16 12.62 -2.08
CA ALA A 331 -37.80 13.18 -0.89
C ALA A 331 -37.11 14.48 -0.45
N LYS A 332 -35.77 14.48 -0.37
CA LYS A 332 -34.98 15.67 0.01
C LYS A 332 -35.04 16.78 -1.04
N MET A 333 -35.19 16.42 -2.32
CA MET A 333 -35.42 17.40 -3.38
C MET A 333 -36.70 18.21 -3.20
N LYS A 334 -37.67 17.80 -2.38
CA LYS A 334 -38.86 18.63 -2.13
C LYS A 334 -38.54 19.87 -1.27
N GLU A 335 -37.37 19.88 -0.65
CA GLU A 335 -36.86 20.96 0.18
C GLU A 335 -35.92 21.83 -0.68
N GLY A 336 -36.23 23.12 -0.83
CA GLY A 336 -35.38 24.09 -1.53
C GLY A 336 -35.86 24.53 -2.91
N ASP A 337 -35.20 25.57 -3.42
CA ASP A 337 -35.51 26.19 -4.72
C ASP A 337 -35.07 25.28 -5.90
N MET A 338 -35.81 25.30 -7.01
CA MET A 338 -35.48 24.53 -8.23
C MET A 338 -34.12 24.86 -8.82
N PHE A 339 -33.66 26.11 -8.66
CA PHE A 339 -32.39 26.59 -9.19
C PHE A 339 -31.23 26.45 -8.18
N ASP A 340 -31.50 26.01 -6.95
CA ASP A 340 -30.43 25.65 -6.01
C ASP A 340 -29.89 24.27 -6.34
N MET A 341 -28.64 24.22 -6.84
CA MET A 341 -27.98 22.96 -7.18
C MET A 341 -27.83 22.00 -5.99
N LYS A 342 -27.82 22.51 -4.75
CA LYS A 342 -27.80 21.67 -3.54
C LYS A 342 -29.00 20.74 -3.46
N ARG A 343 -30.14 21.15 -4.03
CA ARG A 343 -31.35 20.32 -4.13
C ARG A 343 -31.08 18.96 -4.77
N TYR A 344 -30.16 18.88 -5.72
CA TYR A 344 -29.84 17.66 -6.47
C TYR A 344 -28.67 16.85 -5.88
N GLU A 345 -28.03 17.32 -4.81
CA GLU A 345 -26.84 16.68 -4.24
C GLU A 345 -27.10 15.21 -3.86
N HIS A 346 -28.29 14.92 -3.32
CA HIS A 346 -28.67 13.59 -2.85
C HIS A 346 -29.09 12.61 -3.96
N ILE A 347 -29.39 13.10 -5.17
CA ILE A 347 -29.72 12.25 -6.32
C ILE A 347 -28.53 12.10 -7.30
N GLY A 348 -27.51 12.95 -7.16
CA GLY A 348 -26.33 12.93 -8.03
C GLY A 348 -25.56 11.60 -7.98
N GLN A 349 -25.30 11.05 -6.78
CA GLN A 349 -24.57 9.78 -6.62
C GLN A 349 -25.26 8.60 -7.32
N PRO A 350 -26.55 8.26 -7.05
CA PRO A 350 -27.19 7.12 -7.70
C PRO A 350 -27.31 7.29 -9.22
N LEU A 351 -27.62 8.49 -9.71
CA LEU A 351 -27.71 8.73 -11.15
C LEU A 351 -26.34 8.65 -11.83
N GLY A 352 -25.31 9.23 -11.23
CA GLY A 352 -23.94 9.13 -11.73
C GLY A 352 -23.47 7.66 -11.86
N ALA A 353 -23.89 6.78 -10.95
CA ALA A 353 -23.55 5.37 -11.00
C ALA A 353 -24.08 4.63 -12.24
N LEU A 354 -25.25 5.03 -12.77
CA LEU A 354 -25.77 4.47 -14.03
C LEU A 354 -24.82 4.74 -15.22
N MET A 355 -24.10 5.86 -15.18
CA MET A 355 -23.19 6.26 -16.26
C MET A 355 -21.74 5.79 -16.03
N LYS A 356 -21.44 5.25 -14.83
CA LYS A 356 -20.10 4.84 -14.46
C LYS A 356 -19.60 3.69 -15.33
N ASP A 357 -18.39 3.83 -15.86
CA ASP A 357 -17.68 2.85 -16.69
C ASP A 357 -18.52 2.36 -17.89
N ILE A 358 -19.42 3.20 -18.41
CA ILE A 358 -20.37 2.87 -19.48
C ILE A 358 -19.68 2.31 -20.74
N GLY A 359 -18.43 2.72 -21.01
CA GLY A 359 -17.63 2.20 -22.12
C GLY A 359 -17.22 0.72 -21.94
N ASP A 360 -17.09 0.26 -20.70
CA ASP A 360 -16.49 -1.03 -20.33
C ASP A 360 -17.51 -2.07 -19.84
N GLN A 361 -18.73 -1.67 -19.47
CA GLN A 361 -19.77 -2.61 -19.03
C GLN A 361 -20.23 -3.55 -20.16
N PRO A 362 -20.79 -4.74 -19.91
CA PRO A 362 -21.47 -5.55 -20.93
C PRO A 362 -22.74 -4.88 -21.51
N THR A 363 -23.16 -5.26 -22.72
CA THR A 363 -24.38 -4.71 -23.37
C THR A 363 -25.64 -4.95 -22.53
N GLU A 364 -25.77 -6.13 -21.92
CA GLU A 364 -26.87 -6.46 -21.02
C GLU A 364 -26.98 -5.48 -19.84
N VAL A 365 -25.85 -5.13 -19.23
CA VAL A 365 -25.80 -4.15 -18.13
C VAL A 365 -26.26 -2.77 -18.59
N ILE A 366 -25.91 -2.36 -19.82
CA ILE A 366 -26.40 -1.10 -20.40
C ILE A 366 -27.92 -1.14 -20.57
N VAL A 367 -28.46 -2.23 -21.12
CA VAL A 367 -29.91 -2.42 -21.28
C VAL A 367 -30.63 -2.35 -19.93
N ASN A 368 -30.10 -3.02 -18.91
CA ASN A 368 -30.68 -3.00 -17.57
C ASN A 368 -30.62 -1.62 -16.93
N ARG A 369 -29.49 -0.90 -17.04
CA ARG A 369 -29.38 0.48 -16.55
C ARG A 369 -30.36 1.43 -17.23
N ARG A 370 -30.65 1.26 -18.53
CA ARG A 370 -31.71 2.01 -19.22
C ARG A 370 -33.10 1.72 -18.65
N LYS A 371 -33.40 0.46 -18.33
CA LYS A 371 -34.66 0.09 -17.66
C LYS A 371 -34.78 0.77 -16.29
N LEU A 372 -33.72 0.73 -15.47
CA LEU A 372 -33.68 1.40 -14.16
C LEU A 372 -33.89 2.91 -14.28
N LEU A 373 -33.21 3.55 -15.23
CA LEU A 373 -33.37 4.98 -15.52
C LEU A 373 -34.80 5.33 -15.94
N GLY A 374 -35.42 4.48 -16.77
CA GLY A 374 -36.82 4.61 -17.18
C GLY A 374 -37.80 4.54 -16.00
N GLN A 375 -37.52 3.70 -15.01
CA GLN A 375 -38.32 3.61 -13.78
C GLN A 375 -38.16 4.86 -12.90
N VAL A 376 -36.94 5.39 -12.76
CA VAL A 376 -36.70 6.65 -12.02
C VAL A 376 -37.44 7.82 -12.68
N ARG A 377 -37.45 7.88 -14.00
CA ARG A 377 -38.16 8.91 -14.76
C ARG A 377 -39.65 8.96 -14.43
N GLY A 378 -40.27 7.81 -14.13
CA GLY A 378 -41.67 7.73 -13.73
C GLY A 378 -41.96 8.25 -12.30
N GLN A 379 -40.94 8.52 -11.49
CA GLN A 379 -41.09 8.87 -10.07
C GLN A 379 -41.01 10.38 -9.77
N SER A 380 -40.71 11.23 -10.76
CA SER A 380 -40.58 12.68 -10.57
C SER A 380 -41.09 13.46 -11.76
N ALA A 381 -41.74 14.61 -11.52
CA ALA A 381 -42.16 15.56 -12.55
C ALA A 381 -41.20 16.78 -12.66
N ASP A 382 -40.07 16.76 -11.93
CA ASP A 382 -39.12 17.88 -11.89
C ASP A 382 -38.44 18.09 -13.26
N LEU A 383 -38.58 19.30 -13.82
CA LEU A 383 -38.17 19.60 -15.20
C LEU A 383 -36.66 19.44 -15.43
N LEU A 384 -35.83 19.92 -14.50
CA LEU A 384 -34.38 19.85 -14.64
C LEU A 384 -33.88 18.41 -14.47
N LEU A 385 -34.46 17.67 -13.53
CA LEU A 385 -34.19 16.25 -13.40
C LEU A 385 -34.59 15.48 -14.66
N GLN A 386 -35.80 15.70 -15.19
CA GLN A 386 -36.27 15.06 -16.42
C GLN A 386 -35.36 15.32 -17.61
N PHE A 387 -34.88 16.56 -17.76
CA PHE A 387 -33.89 16.91 -18.78
C PHE A 387 -32.59 16.09 -18.62
N GLY A 388 -32.06 16.01 -17.40
CA GLY A 388 -30.87 15.21 -17.10
C GLY A 388 -31.05 13.72 -17.41
N LEU A 389 -32.18 13.14 -16.99
CA LEU A 389 -32.50 11.72 -17.24
C LEU A 389 -32.61 11.42 -18.75
N ASN A 390 -33.20 12.32 -19.55
CA ASN A 390 -33.28 12.14 -21.01
C ASN A 390 -31.90 12.18 -21.67
N MET A 391 -31.00 13.06 -21.21
CA MET A 391 -29.62 13.10 -21.70
C MET A 391 -28.87 11.81 -21.37
N MET A 392 -29.05 11.26 -20.16
CA MET A 392 -28.46 9.98 -19.77
C MET A 392 -28.97 8.82 -20.63
N ASP A 393 -30.29 8.73 -20.87
CA ASP A 393 -30.87 7.66 -21.70
C ASP A 393 -30.35 7.74 -23.15
N LYS A 394 -30.19 8.94 -23.69
CA LYS A 394 -29.61 9.16 -25.02
C LYS A 394 -28.18 8.61 -25.11
N GLU A 395 -27.34 8.88 -24.10
CA GLU A 395 -25.97 8.38 -24.08
C GLU A 395 -25.89 6.86 -23.90
N LEU A 396 -26.71 6.28 -23.01
CA LEU A 396 -26.83 4.83 -22.87
C LEU A 396 -27.32 4.17 -24.17
N GLY A 397 -28.29 4.77 -24.86
CA GLY A 397 -28.80 4.32 -26.15
C GLY A 397 -27.72 4.32 -27.24
N LYS A 398 -26.90 5.38 -27.33
CA LYS A 398 -25.76 5.42 -28.27
C LYS A 398 -24.74 4.31 -28.00
N VAL A 399 -24.42 4.06 -26.74
CA VAL A 399 -23.47 3.00 -26.37
C VAL A 399 -24.03 1.63 -26.74
N GLN A 400 -25.31 1.39 -26.46
CA GLN A 400 -25.99 0.16 -26.84
C GLN A 400 -25.94 -0.05 -28.37
N GLN A 401 -26.37 0.94 -29.15
CA GLN A 401 -26.36 0.88 -30.62
C GLN A 401 -24.97 0.58 -31.19
N ARG A 402 -23.94 1.30 -30.74
CA ARG A 402 -22.55 1.07 -31.21
C ARG A 402 -22.06 -0.37 -31.00
N ARG A 403 -22.56 -1.05 -29.97
CA ARG A 403 -22.16 -2.44 -29.64
C ARG A 403 -22.99 -3.48 -30.37
N GLU A 404 -24.25 -3.16 -30.65
CA GLU A 404 -25.08 -3.96 -31.56
C GLU A 404 -24.48 -3.92 -32.99
N GLU A 405 -23.94 -2.77 -33.41
CA GLU A 405 -23.28 -2.59 -34.70
C GLU A 405 -21.87 -3.21 -34.77
N ASN A 406 -21.13 -3.21 -33.65
CA ASN A 406 -19.78 -3.77 -33.55
C ASN A 406 -19.64 -4.65 -32.30
N PRO A 407 -20.12 -5.90 -32.33
CA PRO A 407 -19.96 -6.81 -31.20
C PRO A 407 -18.47 -7.08 -30.98
N LYS A 408 -17.95 -6.79 -29.78
CA LYS A 408 -16.61 -7.26 -29.38
C LYS A 408 -16.64 -8.79 -29.33
N PRO A 409 -15.59 -9.48 -29.83
CA PRO A 409 -15.49 -10.94 -29.79
C PRO A 409 -15.47 -11.49 -28.36
#